data_AF-A0A381NY83-F1
#
_entry.id   AF-A0A381NY83-F1
#
_cell.length_a   1.000
_cell.length_b   1.000
_cell.length_c   1.000
_cell.angle_alpha   90.00
_cell.angle_beta   90.00
_cell.angle_gamma   90.00
#
_symmetry.space_group_name_H-M   'P 1'
#
loop_
_entity.id
_entity.type
_entity.pdbx_description
1 polymer ?
#
loop_
_entity_poly.entity_id
_entity_poly.type
_entity_poly.pdbx_seq_one_letter_code
_entity_poly.pdbx_strand_id
1 'polypeptide(L)'
;MATKIKPYRTEVATRIPDANNMDVGELAVNVTDGKFYIKKSAGQIKEIGGAGSVTLQDATSNGSITNRDITMNGSNFIFEGYLENAFETTLSVEEPTADRILKLPNTSGTIGTSDDALAYSVVFGS
;
A
#
# COMPACT_ATOMS: atom_id res chain seq x y z
N MET A 1 10.38 37.91 -10.00
CA MET A 1 11.64 37.16 -10.24
C MET A 1 11.44 35.75 -9.70
N ALA A 2 11.74 34.71 -10.46
CA ALA A 2 11.63 33.33 -9.96
C ALA A 2 12.95 32.90 -9.29
N THR A 3 12.88 32.40 -8.07
CA THR A 3 14.05 31.80 -7.40
C THR A 3 14.26 30.38 -7.92
N LYS A 4 15.43 30.12 -8.50
CA LYS A 4 15.84 28.76 -8.89
C LYS A 4 16.52 28.08 -7.71
N ILE A 5 15.85 27.10 -7.08
CA ILE A 5 16.47 26.23 -6.07
C ILE A 5 17.10 25.05 -6.81
N LYS A 6 18.39 24.78 -6.56
CA LYS A 6 19.12 23.64 -7.13
C LYS A 6 19.35 22.60 -6.03
N PRO A 7 18.55 21.53 -5.95
CA PRO A 7 18.79 20.45 -4.99
C PRO A 7 20.07 19.69 -5.32
N TYR A 8 20.66 19.05 -4.32
CA TYR A 8 21.77 18.11 -4.53
C TYR A 8 21.31 16.96 -5.44
N ARG A 9 22.13 16.54 -6.40
CA ARG A 9 21.70 15.59 -7.45
C ARG A 9 22.60 14.38 -7.56
N THR A 10 21.99 13.25 -7.88
CA THR A 10 22.66 12.05 -8.38
C THR A 10 21.97 11.56 -9.65
N GLU A 11 22.75 10.98 -10.55
CA GLU A 11 22.28 10.44 -11.85
C GLU A 11 22.50 8.93 -11.95
N VAL A 12 23.00 8.32 -10.87
CA VAL A 12 23.23 6.88 -10.83
C VAL A 12 21.92 6.21 -10.45
N ALA A 13 21.41 5.31 -11.29
CA ALA A 13 20.19 4.55 -11.01
C ALA A 13 20.28 3.86 -9.65
N THR A 14 19.18 3.85 -8.90
CA THR A 14 19.03 3.31 -7.53
C THR A 14 19.89 3.98 -6.44
N ARG A 15 20.73 4.97 -6.78
CA ARG A 15 21.60 5.64 -5.81
C ARG A 15 20.79 6.57 -4.91
N ILE A 16 20.91 6.34 -3.61
CA ILE A 16 20.54 7.32 -2.59
C ILE A 16 21.66 8.38 -2.52
N PRO A 17 21.33 9.69 -2.46
CA PRO A 17 22.28 10.77 -2.21
C PRO A 17 23.25 10.49 -1.05
N ASP A 18 24.51 10.91 -1.17
CA ASP A 18 25.50 10.73 -0.09
C ASP A 18 25.19 11.69 1.06
N ALA A 19 24.95 11.14 2.25
CA ALA A 19 24.65 11.90 3.45
C ALA A 19 25.80 12.84 3.85
N ASN A 20 27.06 12.53 3.51
CA ASN A 20 28.21 13.37 3.85
C ASN A 20 28.26 14.65 3.00
N ASN A 21 27.60 14.64 1.85
CA ASN A 21 27.59 15.74 0.89
C ASN A 21 26.36 16.63 1.01
N MET A 22 25.53 16.41 2.03
CA MET A 22 24.30 17.15 2.27
C MET A 22 24.26 17.72 3.68
N ASP A 23 23.69 18.91 3.83
CA ASP A 23 23.35 19.45 5.15
C ASP A 23 22.00 18.92 5.65
N VAL A 24 21.80 18.92 6.97
CA VAL A 24 20.50 18.53 7.55
C VAL A 24 19.40 19.46 7.01
N GLY A 25 18.31 18.87 6.52
CA GLY A 25 17.18 19.58 5.91
C GLY A 25 17.35 19.89 4.42
N GLU A 26 18.52 19.60 3.82
CA GLU A 26 18.75 19.82 2.40
C GLU A 26 17.95 18.84 1.53
N LEU A 27 17.40 19.35 0.42
CA LEU A 27 16.68 18.57 -0.59
C LEU A 27 17.65 17.97 -1.61
N ALA A 28 17.42 16.72 -1.97
CA ALA A 28 18.16 16.05 -3.04
C ALA A 28 17.24 15.31 -4.02
N VAL A 29 17.78 15.04 -5.21
CA VAL A 29 17.09 14.32 -6.28
C VAL A 29 17.97 13.22 -6.88
N ASN A 30 17.38 12.06 -7.14
CA ASN A 30 17.89 11.12 -8.13
C ASN A 30 17.12 11.35 -9.42
N VAL A 31 17.78 11.95 -10.41
CA VAL A 31 17.13 12.34 -11.68
C VAL A 31 16.85 11.14 -12.58
N THR A 32 17.57 10.04 -12.38
CA THR A 32 17.37 8.80 -13.15
C THR A 32 16.16 8.03 -12.64
N ASP A 33 15.97 7.99 -11.32
CA ASP A 33 14.84 7.28 -10.70
C ASP A 33 13.61 8.17 -10.47
N GLY A 34 13.74 9.48 -10.68
CA GLY A 34 12.68 10.46 -10.39
C GLY A 34 12.33 10.57 -8.90
N LYS A 35 13.31 10.33 -8.02
CA LYS A 35 13.12 10.32 -6.55
C LYS A 35 13.63 11.59 -5.88
N PHE A 36 12.84 12.09 -4.93
CA PHE A 36 13.18 13.18 -4.02
C PHE A 36 13.57 12.64 -2.65
N TYR A 37 14.57 13.27 -2.05
CA TYR A 37 15.11 12.91 -0.76
C TYR A 37 15.32 14.14 0.13
N ILE A 38 15.35 13.93 1.45
CA ILE A 38 15.78 14.91 2.45
C ILE A 38 16.73 14.30 3.48
N LYS A 39 17.74 15.04 3.94
CA LYS A 39 18.55 14.64 5.09
C LYS A 39 17.83 14.98 6.39
N LYS A 40 17.46 13.97 7.18
CA LYS A 40 16.84 14.15 8.51
C LYS A 40 17.85 14.70 9.52
N SER A 41 17.35 15.22 10.64
CA SER A 41 18.18 15.65 11.79
C SER A 41 19.08 14.56 12.36
N ALA A 42 18.68 13.28 12.22
CA ALA A 42 19.50 12.12 12.59
C ALA A 42 20.60 11.76 11.57
N GLY A 43 20.84 12.60 10.54
CA GLY A 43 21.87 12.41 9.53
C GLY A 43 21.52 11.45 8.38
N GLN A 44 20.41 10.71 8.49
CA GLN A 44 19.95 9.76 7.47
C GLN A 44 19.25 10.47 6.30
N ILE A 45 19.44 9.96 5.07
CA ILE A 45 18.66 10.35 3.89
C ILE A 45 17.35 9.57 3.83
N LYS A 46 16.23 10.27 3.63
CA LYS A 46 14.89 9.68 3.51
C LYS A 46 14.27 10.07 2.17
N GLU A 47 13.74 9.08 1.45
CA GLU A 47 12.90 9.30 0.27
C GLU A 47 11.57 9.93 0.71
N ILE A 48 11.18 11.04 0.07
CA ILE A 48 10.00 11.85 0.40
C ILE A 48 9.07 12.06 -0.81
N GLY A 49 9.39 11.45 -1.94
CA GLY A 49 8.56 11.47 -3.15
C GLY A 49 9.32 10.83 -4.31
N GLY A 50 8.60 10.34 -5.32
CA GLY A 50 9.20 9.72 -6.50
C GLY A 50 8.66 8.32 -6.79
N ALA A 51 9.23 7.68 -7.82
CA ALA A 51 8.71 6.45 -8.43
C ALA A 51 8.72 5.19 -7.54
N GLY A 52 9.05 5.32 -6.25
CA GLY A 52 8.84 4.24 -5.29
C GLY A 52 7.35 3.98 -5.09
N SER A 53 6.91 2.76 -5.37
CA SER A 53 5.58 2.29 -4.96
C SER A 53 5.43 2.54 -3.46
N VAL A 54 4.41 3.30 -3.06
CA VAL A 54 3.96 3.32 -1.67
C VAL A 54 3.44 1.92 -1.37
N THR A 55 4.08 1.20 -0.45
CA THR A 55 3.54 -0.10 -0.02
C THR A 55 2.33 0.13 0.87
N LEU A 56 1.43 -0.86 0.99
CA LEU A 56 0.37 -0.79 1.99
C LEU A 56 0.93 -0.62 3.42
N GLN A 57 2.16 -1.08 3.66
CA GLN A 57 2.77 -1.03 4.99
C GLN A 57 3.22 0.41 5.31
N ASP A 58 3.71 1.14 4.30
CA ASP A 58 3.96 2.58 4.42
C ASP A 58 2.66 3.35 4.69
N ALA A 59 1.58 3.03 3.98
CA ALA A 59 0.31 3.73 4.14
C ALA A 59 -0.33 3.49 5.53
N THR A 60 -0.31 2.25 6.01
CA THR A 60 -0.90 1.86 7.30
C THR A 60 -0.08 2.32 8.50
N SER A 61 1.26 2.27 8.42
CA SER A 61 2.14 2.83 9.47
C SER A 61 1.93 4.33 9.67
N ASN A 62 1.54 5.03 8.60
CA ASN A 62 1.24 6.46 8.62
C ASN A 62 -0.21 6.78 9.05
N GLY A 63 -1.03 5.78 9.38
CA GLY A 63 -2.43 5.96 9.78
C GLY A 63 -3.32 6.56 8.68
N SER A 64 -2.97 6.32 7.41
CA SER A 64 -3.69 6.90 6.27
C SER A 64 -5.10 6.31 6.14
N ILE A 65 -6.08 7.16 5.84
CA ILE A 65 -7.45 6.78 5.51
C ILE A 65 -7.75 7.18 4.06
N THR A 66 -8.46 6.34 3.31
CA THR A 66 -8.92 6.66 1.95
C THR A 66 -10.45 6.72 1.91
N ASN A 67 -10.98 7.71 1.19
CA ASN A 67 -12.39 7.80 0.81
C ASN A 67 -12.62 7.43 -0.66
N ARG A 68 -11.62 6.79 -1.28
CA ARG A 68 -11.63 6.33 -2.66
C ARG A 68 -11.63 4.81 -2.71
N ASP A 69 -12.18 4.27 -3.78
CA ASP A 69 -12.14 2.83 -4.06
C ASP A 69 -10.70 2.33 -4.23
N ILE A 70 -10.43 1.12 -3.74
CA ILE A 70 -9.17 0.40 -3.95
C ILE A 70 -9.40 -0.57 -5.11
N THR A 71 -8.68 -0.37 -6.21
CA THR A 71 -8.73 -1.28 -7.37
C THR A 71 -7.58 -2.27 -7.31
N MET A 72 -7.89 -3.57 -7.35
CA MET A 72 -6.93 -4.66 -7.43
C MET A 72 -6.93 -5.21 -8.86
N ASN A 73 -5.76 -5.34 -9.50
CA ASN A 73 -5.63 -5.86 -10.87
C ASN A 73 -4.96 -7.24 -10.85
N GLY A 74 -5.74 -8.29 -10.55
CA GLY A 74 -5.23 -9.66 -10.39
C GLY A 74 -4.58 -9.96 -9.04
N SER A 75 -4.64 -9.03 -8.08
CA SER A 75 -4.13 -9.22 -6.71
C SER A 75 -5.21 -9.73 -5.76
N ASN A 76 -4.81 -10.53 -4.78
CA ASN A 76 -5.67 -11.05 -3.71
C ASN A 76 -5.46 -10.29 -2.39
N PHE A 77 -6.43 -10.42 -1.47
CA PHE A 77 -6.21 -10.12 -0.05
C PHE A 77 -5.84 -11.41 0.69
N ILE A 78 -4.75 -11.37 1.46
CA ILE A 78 -4.26 -12.51 2.25
C ILE A 78 -4.35 -12.12 3.73
N PHE A 79 -4.92 -13.01 4.55
CA PHE A 79 -5.12 -12.82 5.97
C PHE A 79 -4.40 -13.94 6.75
N GLU A 80 -3.39 -13.57 7.54
CA GLU A 80 -2.57 -14.47 8.38
C GLU A 80 -3.32 -14.98 9.63
N GLY A 81 -4.27 -14.19 10.14
CA GLY A 81 -4.84 -14.42 11.46
C GLY A 81 -3.92 -13.92 12.59
N TYR A 82 -4.04 -14.53 13.77
CA TYR A 82 -3.36 -14.03 14.99
C TYR A 82 -1.89 -14.47 15.11
N LEU A 83 -1.54 -15.62 14.55
CA LEU A 83 -0.20 -16.20 14.62
C LEU A 83 0.38 -16.21 13.22
N GLU A 84 1.54 -15.60 13.03
CA GLU A 84 2.30 -15.75 11.78
C GLU A 84 2.79 -17.20 11.69
N ASN A 85 2.29 -17.93 10.71
CA ASN A 85 2.63 -19.31 10.46
C ASN A 85 2.43 -19.62 8.96
N ALA A 86 2.15 -20.87 8.60
CA ALA A 86 2.00 -21.30 7.20
C ALA A 86 0.52 -21.53 6.79
N PHE A 87 -0.42 -20.97 7.54
CA PHE A 87 -1.86 -21.13 7.32
C PHE A 87 -2.52 -19.77 7.17
N GLU A 88 -2.93 -19.46 5.94
CA GLU A 88 -3.55 -18.18 5.59
C GLU A 88 -4.97 -18.37 5.02
N THR A 89 -5.78 -17.32 5.11
CA THR A 89 -7.04 -17.19 4.37
C THR A 89 -6.85 -16.22 3.21
N THR A 90 -7.23 -16.62 2.00
CA THR A 90 -7.13 -15.76 0.81
C THR A 90 -8.52 -15.39 0.30
N LEU A 91 -8.77 -14.09 0.11
CA LEU A 91 -9.91 -13.58 -0.65
C LEU A 91 -9.44 -13.26 -2.07
N SER A 92 -9.90 -14.05 -3.02
CA SER A 92 -9.62 -13.93 -4.45
C SER A 92 -10.89 -13.74 -5.27
N VAL A 93 -10.72 -13.24 -6.50
CA VAL A 93 -11.80 -13.08 -7.47
C VAL A 93 -11.52 -14.00 -8.65
N GLU A 94 -12.47 -14.88 -8.96
CA GLU A 94 -12.44 -15.63 -10.22
C GLU A 94 -12.71 -14.71 -11.40
N GLU A 95 -12.21 -15.05 -12.59
CA GLU A 95 -12.36 -14.24 -13.80
C GLU A 95 -13.85 -13.88 -14.04
N PRO A 96 -14.23 -12.59 -13.91
CA PRO A 96 -15.62 -12.20 -14.02
C PRO A 96 -16.05 -12.18 -15.50
N THR A 97 -17.12 -12.90 -15.83
CA THR A 97 -17.68 -12.87 -17.20
C THR A 97 -18.56 -11.64 -17.49
N ALA A 98 -18.77 -10.77 -16.48
CA ALA A 98 -19.54 -9.53 -16.50
C ALA A 98 -19.28 -8.76 -15.20
N ASP A 99 -19.65 -7.47 -15.13
CA ASP A 99 -19.53 -6.67 -13.92
C ASP A 99 -20.29 -7.28 -12.73
N ARG A 100 -19.60 -7.44 -11.59
CA ARG A 100 -20.16 -8.00 -10.35
C ARG A 100 -20.06 -7.01 -9.20
N ILE A 101 -21.08 -6.99 -8.34
CA ILE A 101 -21.09 -6.23 -7.09
C ILE A 101 -21.49 -7.18 -5.96
N LEU A 102 -20.62 -7.35 -4.97
CA LEU A 102 -20.92 -8.01 -3.71
C LEU A 102 -21.07 -6.95 -2.61
N LYS A 103 -22.17 -6.99 -1.85
CA LYS A 103 -22.43 -6.06 -0.73
C LYS A 103 -22.35 -6.81 0.59
N LEU A 104 -21.65 -6.24 1.57
CA LEU A 104 -21.74 -6.69 2.94
C LEU A 104 -23.12 -6.32 3.52
N PRO A 105 -23.77 -7.23 4.28
CA PRO A 105 -24.96 -6.88 5.02
C PRO A 105 -24.67 -5.77 6.05
N ASN A 106 -25.66 -4.91 6.31
CA ASN A 106 -25.60 -3.93 7.39
C ASN A 106 -25.92 -4.61 8.74
N THR A 107 -25.13 -5.59 9.14
CA THR A 107 -25.24 -6.27 10.43
C THR A 107 -23.86 -6.74 10.89
N SER A 108 -23.66 -6.78 12.20
CA SER A 108 -22.47 -7.41 12.77
C SER A 108 -22.61 -8.94 12.69
N GLY A 109 -21.48 -9.64 12.50
CA GLY A 109 -21.43 -11.09 12.48
C GLY A 109 -20.20 -11.62 11.75
N THR A 110 -20.17 -12.94 11.57
CA THR A 110 -19.17 -13.63 10.75
C THR A 110 -19.72 -13.84 9.34
N ILE A 111 -18.87 -13.68 8.33
CA ILE A 111 -19.20 -14.04 6.95
C ILE A 111 -19.10 -15.56 6.82
N GLY A 112 -20.20 -16.21 6.43
CA GLY A 112 -20.23 -17.67 6.24
C GLY A 112 -19.64 -18.10 4.91
N THR A 113 -19.12 -19.33 4.87
CA THR A 113 -18.66 -20.04 3.67
C THR A 113 -19.77 -20.92 3.09
N SER A 114 -19.54 -21.53 1.92
CA SER A 114 -20.49 -22.47 1.32
C SER A 114 -20.79 -23.68 2.20
N ASP A 115 -19.83 -24.11 3.04
CA ASP A 115 -20.04 -25.22 3.97
C ASP A 115 -20.91 -24.81 5.17
N ASP A 116 -20.97 -23.51 5.51
CA ASP A 116 -21.87 -22.97 6.51
C ASP A 116 -23.33 -22.84 6.00
N ALA A 117 -23.56 -23.00 4.69
CA ALA A 117 -24.86 -22.80 4.06
C ALA A 117 -25.93 -23.83 4.49
N LEU A 118 -25.53 -25.00 5.02
CA LEU A 118 -26.46 -25.97 5.61
C LEU A 118 -27.13 -25.44 6.89
N ALA A 119 -26.52 -24.47 7.58
CA ALA A 119 -27.14 -23.80 8.73
C ALA A 119 -28.03 -22.62 8.32
N TYR A 120 -27.76 -21.98 7.17
CA TYR A 120 -28.49 -20.79 6.71
C TYR A 120 -29.73 -21.12 5.84
N SER A 121 -29.70 -22.23 5.09
CA SER A 121 -30.82 -22.69 4.25
C SER A 121 -32.02 -23.25 5.03
N VAL A 122 -31.83 -23.65 6.28
CA VAL A 122 -32.93 -24.16 7.13
C VAL A 122 -33.85 -23.03 7.64
N VAL A 123 -33.40 -21.77 7.63
CA VAL A 123 -34.17 -20.64 8.18
C VAL A 123 -35.02 -19.93 7.13
N PHE A 124 -34.67 -20.03 5.85
CA PHE A 124 -35.46 -19.50 4.74
C PHE A 124 -35.67 -20.60 3.72
N GLY A 125 -36.76 -21.36 3.88
CA GLY A 125 -37.11 -22.48 3.01
C GLY A 125 -37.03 -22.12 1.53
N SER A 126 -36.47 -23.04 0.74
CA SER A 126 -36.49 -23.05 -0.72
C SER A 126 -37.88 -22.82 -1.30
#